data_AF-A0A0A0JS75-F1
#
_entry.id   AF-A0A0A0JS75-F1
#
_cell.length_a   1.000
_cell.length_b   1.000
_cell.length_c   1.000
_cell.angle_alpha   90.00
_cell.angle_beta   90.00
_cell.angle_gamma   90.00
#
_symmetry.space_group_name_H-M   'P 1'
#
loop_
_entity.id
_entity.type
_entity.pdbx_description
1 polymer ?
#
loop_
_entity_poly.entity_id
_entity_poly.type
_entity_poly.pdbx_seq_one_letter_code
_entity_poly.pdbx_strand_id
1 'polypeptide(L)'
;MPASTTDAVTPASPTTRRSRRPGVPFWAQVFIGLVLGVVLGFVARQFDQAWLAETLKTVGGIFVKLLKVIVVPLVLTAIIVSIANLRQVTNAARLAVETLVWFAVTAAASVVVGITLGLVTNPGGNATLDTAAGKAPSSTGSWLDFLTSIVPGNVLGLEVSTSAEDGGALSSSPSFNILQLVILGIAIGAACLSVGAKAEPFVNLTRSALEVFSKLVWWVIRLSPLGTAALIGSAVANYGWDLLGPLAIFTADVYLGCAIVLLVIYPVVARANGLNPVKFFAGAWPAIQFAFVSRSSIGTLPLTQRVVTHNLGVSRDYASFAVPIGATTKMDGCAAIYPALAAITVAQLFGVDLGVTDYLLIAFVSIVGSAATAGLTGAVVMLTLTLSTLGLPLEGVGLLLAIDPIIDMIRTATNVAGQALIPTIVAKRNGLLDQDVYDANTFGGADARLELEEDEATAPSTDGDRVRDRDRVAVPA
;
A
#
# COMPACT_ATOMS: atom_id res chain seq x y z
N MET A 1 37.45 -10.70 59.33
CA MET A 1 38.37 -9.89 58.50
C MET A 1 39.05 -10.84 57.52
N PRO A 2 39.15 -10.57 56.21
CA PRO A 2 39.40 -9.25 55.59
C PRO A 2 38.52 -8.87 54.36
N ALA A 3 38.81 -7.67 53.85
CA ALA A 3 38.69 -7.16 52.47
C ALA A 3 37.30 -6.80 51.90
N SER A 4 36.99 -5.49 51.97
CA SER A 4 36.05 -4.77 51.12
C SER A 4 36.68 -4.50 49.74
N THR A 5 36.04 -4.95 48.66
CA THR A 5 36.34 -4.53 47.29
C THR A 5 35.17 -3.73 46.75
N THR A 6 35.35 -2.42 46.67
CA THR A 6 34.54 -1.47 45.91
C THR A 6 34.90 -1.62 44.43
N ASP A 7 34.04 -2.29 43.66
CA ASP A 7 34.17 -2.31 42.20
C ASP A 7 33.70 -0.97 41.62
N ALA A 8 34.67 -0.19 41.14
CA ALA A 8 34.45 1.05 40.44
C ALA A 8 33.82 0.76 39.06
N VAL A 9 32.57 1.19 38.87
CA VAL A 9 31.89 1.17 37.57
C VAL A 9 32.62 2.12 36.63
N THR A 10 33.32 1.57 35.64
CA THR A 10 33.95 2.34 34.58
C THR A 10 32.86 2.82 33.61
N PRO A 11 32.76 4.12 33.28
CA PRO A 11 31.76 4.59 32.33
C PRO A 11 32.09 4.06 30.92
N ALA A 12 31.08 3.47 30.27
CA ALA A 12 31.20 2.97 28.91
C ALA A 12 31.56 4.11 27.95
N SER A 13 32.60 3.91 27.14
CA SER A 13 33.06 4.86 26.12
C SER A 13 31.98 5.12 25.06
N PRO A 14 31.81 6.37 24.58
CA PRO A 14 30.79 6.72 23.61
C PRO A 14 31.06 6.02 22.28
N THR A 15 30.09 5.26 21.79
CA THR A 15 30.15 4.62 20.47
C THR A 15 30.14 5.69 19.39
N THR A 16 31.25 5.82 18.67
CA THR A 16 31.37 6.73 17.52
C THR A 16 30.35 6.33 16.46
N ARG A 17 29.32 7.16 16.28
CA ARG A 17 28.30 7.04 15.25
C ARG A 17 28.98 7.21 13.89
N ARG A 18 29.31 6.10 13.20
CA ARG A 18 29.88 6.13 11.84
C ARG A 18 28.92 6.90 10.92
N SER A 19 29.35 8.06 10.43
CA SER A 19 28.62 8.84 9.43
C SER A 19 28.52 8.01 8.14
N ARG A 20 27.33 7.48 7.84
CA ARG A 20 27.05 6.96 6.49
C ARG A 20 27.06 8.15 5.54
N ARG A 21 27.97 8.13 4.56
CA ARG A 21 27.92 9.04 3.40
C ARG A 21 26.49 9.00 2.81
N PRO A 22 25.92 10.13 2.36
CA PRO A 22 24.61 10.11 1.73
C PRO A 22 24.75 9.35 0.40
N GLY A 23 24.33 8.09 0.39
CA GLY A 23 24.19 7.32 -0.84
C GLY A 23 23.07 7.93 -1.69
N VAL A 24 23.12 7.70 -3.00
CA VAL A 24 22.05 8.10 -3.93
C VAL A 24 20.71 7.59 -3.38
N PRO A 25 19.68 8.44 -3.21
CA PRO A 25 18.42 8.01 -2.62
C PRO A 25 17.75 6.95 -3.52
N PHE A 26 17.02 6.01 -2.91
CA PHE A 26 16.49 4.84 -3.63
C PHE A 26 15.60 5.22 -4.83
N TRP A 27 14.77 6.27 -4.72
CA TRP A 27 13.98 6.77 -5.84
C TRP A 27 14.86 7.20 -7.03
N ALA A 28 16.01 7.84 -6.76
CA ALA A 28 16.95 8.26 -7.79
C ALA A 28 17.68 7.05 -8.40
N GLN A 29 17.96 6.00 -7.62
CA GLN A 29 18.50 4.75 -8.17
C GLN A 29 17.55 4.11 -9.18
N VAL A 30 16.25 4.04 -8.85
CA VAL A 30 15.25 3.49 -9.77
C VAL A 30 15.05 4.40 -10.98
N PHE A 31 15.04 5.73 -10.79
CA PHE A 31 14.96 6.68 -11.91
C PHE A 31 16.16 6.57 -12.85
N ILE A 32 17.38 6.44 -12.31
CA ILE A 32 18.58 6.16 -13.10
C ILE A 32 18.44 4.83 -13.82
N GLY A 33 17.92 3.79 -13.15
CA GLY A 33 17.60 2.50 -13.77
C GLY A 33 16.62 2.61 -14.93
N LEU A 34 15.54 3.40 -14.78
CA LEU A 34 14.57 3.69 -15.83
C LEU A 34 15.24 4.34 -17.04
N VAL A 35 15.99 5.44 -16.81
CA VAL A 35 16.70 6.16 -17.87
C VAL A 35 17.71 5.25 -18.58
N LEU A 36 18.52 4.50 -17.81
CA LEU A 36 19.48 3.54 -18.36
C LEU A 36 18.78 2.45 -19.16
N GLY A 37 17.66 1.92 -18.66
CA GLY A 37 16.86 0.93 -19.37
C GLY A 37 16.37 1.45 -20.72
N VAL A 38 15.79 2.66 -20.75
CA VAL A 38 15.34 3.29 -22.00
C VAL A 38 16.51 3.47 -22.97
N VAL A 39 17.66 3.95 -22.49
CA VAL A 39 18.87 4.11 -23.32
C VAL A 39 19.38 2.76 -23.85
N LEU A 40 19.47 1.73 -23.00
CA LEU A 40 19.92 0.41 -23.39
C LEU A 40 18.96 -0.26 -24.38
N GLY A 41 17.65 -0.11 -24.17
CA GLY A 41 16.62 -0.60 -25.10
C GLY A 41 16.68 0.12 -26.44
N PHE A 42 16.88 1.43 -26.43
CA PHE A 42 17.08 2.23 -27.65
C PHE A 42 18.33 1.79 -28.41
N VAL A 43 19.45 1.60 -27.71
CA VAL A 43 20.70 1.08 -28.31
C VAL A 43 20.49 -0.32 -28.90
N ALA A 44 19.81 -1.21 -28.16
CA ALA A 44 19.51 -2.56 -28.63
C ALA A 44 18.71 -2.54 -29.94
N ARG A 45 17.72 -1.65 -30.04
CA ARG A 45 16.88 -1.49 -31.24
C ARG A 45 17.60 -0.79 -32.39
N GLN A 46 18.21 0.36 -32.14
CA GLN A 46 18.81 1.23 -33.15
C GLN A 46 20.01 0.57 -33.84
N PHE A 47 20.78 -0.23 -33.09
CA PHE A 47 21.97 -0.91 -33.58
C PHE A 47 21.76 -2.42 -33.79
N ASP A 48 20.51 -2.89 -33.76
CA ASP A 48 20.10 -4.29 -33.96
C ASP A 48 20.91 -5.31 -33.11
N GLN A 49 21.13 -4.99 -31.83
CA GLN A 49 21.94 -5.79 -30.92
C GLN A 49 21.09 -6.85 -30.22
N ALA A 50 20.86 -7.98 -30.90
CA ALA A 50 20.03 -9.08 -30.42
C ALA A 50 20.44 -9.61 -29.03
N TRP A 51 21.74 -9.71 -28.74
CA TRP A 51 22.25 -10.19 -27.45
C TRP A 51 21.84 -9.26 -26.29
N LEU A 52 21.78 -7.95 -26.54
CA LEU A 52 21.40 -6.96 -25.53
C LEU A 52 19.90 -7.02 -25.27
N ALA A 53 19.09 -7.12 -26.32
CA ALA A 53 17.64 -7.31 -26.21
C ALA A 53 17.30 -8.58 -25.41
N GLU A 54 17.97 -9.71 -25.71
CA GLU A 54 17.75 -10.98 -25.00
C GLU A 54 18.22 -10.92 -23.54
N THR A 55 19.33 -10.21 -23.26
CA THR A 55 19.80 -9.99 -21.89
C THR A 55 18.78 -9.18 -21.08
N LEU A 56 18.27 -8.08 -21.64
CA LEU A 56 17.25 -7.24 -21.00
C LEU A 56 15.96 -8.06 -20.75
N LYS A 57 15.53 -8.86 -21.72
CA LYS A 57 14.38 -9.76 -21.58
C LYS A 57 14.59 -10.80 -20.48
N THR A 58 15.74 -11.46 -20.46
CA THR A 58 16.06 -12.50 -19.48
C THR A 58 16.12 -11.94 -18.06
N VAL A 59 16.82 -10.82 -17.86
CA VAL A 59 16.94 -10.17 -16.54
C VAL A 59 15.58 -9.67 -16.05
N GLY A 60 14.79 -9.05 -16.94
CA GLY A 60 13.43 -8.61 -16.63
C GLY A 60 12.51 -9.79 -16.27
N GLY A 61 12.59 -10.89 -17.01
CA GLY A 61 11.83 -12.11 -16.75
C GLY A 61 12.20 -12.77 -15.41
N ILE A 62 13.48 -12.80 -15.05
CA ILE A 62 13.93 -13.27 -13.72
C ILE A 62 13.34 -12.39 -12.62
N PHE A 63 13.37 -11.07 -12.79
CA PHE A 63 12.80 -10.13 -11.82
C PHE A 63 11.30 -10.36 -11.61
N VAL A 64 10.53 -10.56 -12.69
CA VAL A 64 9.10 -10.89 -12.60
C VAL A 64 8.88 -12.25 -11.92
N LYS A 65 9.68 -13.27 -12.22
CA LYS A 65 9.59 -14.59 -11.55
C LYS A 65 9.82 -14.49 -10.04
N LEU A 66 10.78 -13.69 -9.60
CA LEU A 66 11.03 -13.44 -8.17
C LEU A 66 9.82 -12.80 -7.48
N LEU A 67 9.15 -11.84 -8.15
CA LEU A 67 7.91 -11.26 -7.64
C LEU A 67 6.80 -12.31 -7.55
N LYS A 68 6.57 -13.08 -8.62
CA LYS A 68 5.52 -14.14 -8.69
C LYS A 68 5.61 -15.14 -7.53
N VAL A 69 6.82 -15.63 -7.21
CA VAL A 69 7.03 -16.64 -6.15
C VAL A 69 6.74 -16.10 -4.75
N ILE A 70 7.01 -14.82 -4.49
CA ILE A 70 6.84 -14.24 -3.15
C ILE A 70 5.38 -13.86 -2.89
N VAL A 71 4.63 -13.48 -3.92
CA VAL A 71 3.27 -12.94 -3.78
C VAL A 71 2.31 -13.96 -3.17
N VAL A 72 2.33 -15.20 -3.62
CA VAL A 72 1.42 -16.27 -3.15
C VAL A 72 1.47 -16.48 -1.63
N PRO A 73 2.62 -16.84 -1.02
CA PRO A 73 2.68 -17.03 0.42
C PRO A 73 2.45 -15.74 1.20
N LEU A 74 2.85 -14.59 0.63
CA LEU A 74 2.66 -13.29 1.26
C LEU A 74 1.18 -12.91 1.37
N VAL A 75 0.41 -13.03 0.29
CA VAL A 75 -1.02 -12.72 0.28
C VAL A 75 -1.76 -13.62 1.27
N LEU A 76 -1.50 -14.94 1.24
CA LEU A 76 -2.16 -15.88 2.14
C LEU A 76 -1.87 -15.56 3.62
N THR A 77 -0.59 -15.38 3.97
CA THR A 77 -0.20 -15.06 5.35
C THR A 77 -0.72 -13.70 5.81
N ALA A 78 -0.72 -12.69 4.92
CA ALA A 78 -1.26 -11.36 5.20
C ALA A 78 -2.75 -11.41 5.56
N ILE A 79 -3.55 -12.11 4.77
CA ILE A 79 -5.00 -12.18 4.96
C ILE A 79 -5.35 -12.93 6.23
N ILE A 80 -4.70 -14.07 6.49
CA ILE A 80 -4.94 -14.86 7.71
C ILE A 80 -4.63 -14.01 8.95
N VAL A 81 -3.47 -13.35 8.99
CA VAL A 81 -3.06 -12.50 10.11
C VAL A 81 -4.00 -11.30 10.25
N SER A 82 -4.41 -10.68 9.15
CA SER A 82 -5.33 -9.53 9.16
C SER A 82 -6.67 -9.89 9.82
N ILE A 83 -7.33 -10.96 9.37
CA ILE A 83 -8.61 -11.40 9.92
C ILE A 83 -8.46 -11.88 11.38
N ALA A 84 -7.38 -12.59 11.71
CA ALA A 84 -7.14 -13.05 13.08
C ALA A 84 -6.91 -11.89 14.08
N ASN A 85 -6.31 -10.78 13.64
CA ASN A 85 -6.06 -9.60 14.48
C ASN A 85 -7.33 -8.84 14.87
N LEU A 86 -8.46 -9.07 14.20
CA LEU A 86 -9.75 -8.46 14.57
C LEU A 86 -10.21 -8.85 15.98
N ARG A 87 -9.64 -9.91 16.56
CA ARG A 87 -9.90 -10.34 17.94
C ARG A 87 -9.50 -9.31 19.01
N GLN A 88 -8.53 -8.44 18.72
CA GLN A 88 -7.96 -7.49 19.70
C GLN A 88 -8.82 -6.22 19.89
N VAL A 89 -9.99 -6.14 19.25
CA VAL A 89 -10.82 -4.93 19.14
C VAL A 89 -11.88 -4.82 20.26
N THR A 90 -11.77 -5.61 21.33
CA THR A 90 -12.87 -5.93 22.26
C THR A 90 -13.30 -4.83 23.23
N ASN A 91 -12.54 -3.72 23.41
CA ASN A 91 -12.95 -2.63 24.33
C ASN A 91 -13.54 -1.39 23.63
N ALA A 92 -13.62 -1.38 22.30
CA ALA A 92 -14.20 -0.29 21.51
C ALA A 92 -14.78 -0.79 20.17
N ALA A 93 -15.41 -1.97 20.19
CA ALA A 93 -15.86 -2.67 18.98
C ALA A 93 -16.74 -1.80 18.06
N ARG A 94 -17.61 -0.96 18.64
CA ARG A 94 -18.44 -0.04 17.87
C ARG A 94 -17.60 1.00 17.09
N LEU A 95 -16.65 1.65 17.75
CA LEU A 95 -15.79 2.67 17.13
C LEU A 95 -14.92 2.05 16.03
N ALA A 96 -14.39 0.86 16.27
CA ALA A 96 -13.58 0.15 15.30
C ALA A 96 -14.37 -0.26 14.06
N VAL A 97 -15.55 -0.84 14.23
CA VAL A 97 -16.44 -1.20 13.11
C VAL A 97 -16.83 0.04 12.32
N GLU A 98 -17.19 1.14 12.99
CA GLU A 98 -17.51 2.40 12.30
C GLU A 98 -16.32 2.94 11.49
N THR A 99 -15.09 2.81 12.02
CA THR A 99 -13.85 3.17 11.33
C THR A 99 -13.65 2.32 10.07
N LEU A 100 -13.78 1.00 10.17
CA LEU A 100 -13.63 0.07 9.06
C LEU A 100 -14.70 0.28 7.97
N VAL A 101 -15.94 0.59 8.37
CA VAL A 101 -17.01 0.92 7.42
C VAL A 101 -16.64 2.19 6.64
N TRP A 102 -16.17 3.24 7.31
CA TRP A 102 -15.72 4.46 6.63
C TRP A 102 -14.49 4.23 5.73
N PHE A 103 -13.59 3.32 6.11
CA PHE A 103 -12.50 2.88 5.23
C PHE A 103 -13.04 2.25 3.96
N ALA A 104 -13.98 1.31 4.07
CA ALA A 104 -14.57 0.64 2.92
C ALA A 104 -15.35 1.61 2.00
N VAL A 105 -16.11 2.55 2.58
CA VAL A 105 -16.88 3.55 1.82
C VAL A 105 -15.98 4.43 0.96
N THR A 106 -14.91 4.98 1.56
CA THR A 106 -13.99 5.85 0.83
C THR A 106 -13.09 5.08 -0.14
N ALA A 107 -12.75 3.82 0.16
CA ALA A 107 -12.07 2.93 -0.77
C ALA A 107 -12.97 2.64 -1.99
N ALA A 108 -14.26 2.34 -1.79
CA ALA A 108 -15.20 2.11 -2.88
C ALA A 108 -15.34 3.32 -3.81
N ALA A 109 -15.43 4.53 -3.24
CA ALA A 109 -15.42 5.77 -4.02
C ALA A 109 -14.12 5.94 -4.82
N SER A 110 -12.97 5.61 -4.21
CA SER A 110 -11.64 5.70 -4.83
C SER A 110 -11.47 4.70 -5.98
N VAL A 111 -12.01 3.48 -5.84
CA VAL A 111 -12.05 2.49 -6.92
C VAL A 111 -12.85 3.01 -8.09
N VAL A 112 -14.04 3.59 -7.85
CA VAL A 112 -14.89 4.13 -8.92
C VAL A 112 -14.14 5.22 -9.70
N VAL A 113 -13.40 6.09 -9.00
CA VAL A 113 -12.53 7.09 -9.65
C VAL A 113 -11.47 6.41 -10.52
N GLY A 114 -10.77 5.40 -10.00
CA GLY A 114 -9.75 4.66 -10.75
C GLY A 114 -10.31 3.97 -12.00
N ILE A 115 -11.46 3.28 -11.88
CA ILE A 115 -12.13 2.65 -13.01
C ILE A 115 -12.57 3.69 -14.04
N THR A 116 -13.20 4.78 -13.58
CA THR A 116 -13.69 5.85 -14.46
C THR A 116 -12.55 6.46 -15.26
N LEU A 117 -11.43 6.79 -14.60
CA LEU A 117 -10.26 7.33 -15.28
C LEU A 117 -9.72 6.33 -16.32
N GLY A 118 -9.48 5.07 -15.95
CA GLY A 118 -8.95 4.07 -16.88
C GLY A 118 -9.83 3.83 -18.11
N LEU A 119 -11.15 3.99 -17.97
CA LEU A 119 -12.10 3.91 -19.08
C LEU A 119 -12.10 5.17 -19.96
N VAL A 120 -11.99 6.35 -19.35
CA VAL A 120 -12.09 7.64 -20.06
C VAL A 120 -10.78 8.00 -20.78
N THR A 121 -9.64 7.80 -20.11
CA THR A 121 -8.33 8.20 -20.64
C THR A 121 -7.70 7.12 -21.50
N ASN A 122 -8.14 5.86 -21.37
CA ASN A 122 -7.67 4.71 -22.12
C ASN A 122 -6.13 4.65 -22.18
N PRO A 123 -5.44 4.61 -21.02
CA PRO A 123 -3.99 4.78 -20.93
C PRO A 123 -3.21 3.75 -21.74
N GLY A 124 -3.72 2.51 -21.88
CA GLY A 124 -3.06 1.46 -22.65
C GLY A 124 -3.48 1.37 -24.12
N GLY A 125 -4.54 2.04 -24.55
CA GLY A 125 -5.17 1.81 -25.86
C GLY A 125 -4.40 2.30 -27.09
N ASN A 126 -3.40 3.17 -26.90
CA ASN A 126 -2.53 3.63 -27.98
C ASN A 126 -1.28 2.74 -28.17
N ALA A 127 -1.09 1.72 -27.33
CA ALA A 127 0.04 0.82 -27.45
C ALA A 127 -0.28 -0.29 -28.47
N THR A 128 0.32 -0.24 -29.65
CA THR A 128 0.34 -1.39 -30.58
C THR A 128 1.38 -2.40 -30.14
N LEU A 129 1.13 -3.07 -29.01
CA LEU A 129 1.94 -4.21 -28.59
C LEU A 129 1.44 -5.46 -29.32
N ASP A 130 2.29 -6.05 -30.18
CA ASP A 130 2.02 -7.36 -30.77
C ASP A 130 2.29 -8.44 -29.70
N THR A 131 1.30 -8.70 -28.84
CA THR A 131 1.39 -9.58 -27.65
C THR A 131 0.87 -10.98 -27.92
N ALA A 132 1.32 -11.61 -29.02
CA ALA A 132 1.02 -13.01 -29.31
C ALA A 132 1.38 -13.96 -28.14
N ALA A 133 2.31 -13.59 -27.26
CA ALA A 133 2.72 -14.34 -26.07
C ALA A 133 1.94 -14.03 -24.77
N GLY A 134 0.96 -13.12 -24.80
CA GLY A 134 0.30 -12.59 -23.59
C GLY A 134 -1.23 -12.69 -23.57
N LYS A 135 -1.85 -13.31 -24.58
CA LYS A 135 -3.30 -13.55 -24.57
C LYS A 135 -3.66 -14.57 -23.50
N ALA A 136 -4.15 -14.09 -22.36
CA ALA A 136 -4.90 -14.93 -21.44
C ALA A 136 -6.10 -15.55 -22.19
N PRO A 137 -6.50 -16.80 -21.90
CA PRO A 137 -7.66 -17.41 -22.52
C PRO A 137 -8.89 -16.52 -22.31
N SER A 138 -9.58 -16.18 -23.39
CA SER A 138 -10.85 -15.47 -23.37
C SER A 138 -11.95 -16.39 -22.83
N SER A 139 -12.04 -16.55 -21.52
CA SER A 139 -13.26 -17.07 -20.91
C SER A 139 -14.08 -15.90 -20.40
N THR A 140 -15.04 -15.45 -21.21
CA THR A 140 -16.19 -14.69 -20.71
C THR A 140 -17.05 -15.67 -19.92
N GLY A 141 -16.62 -15.99 -18.69
CA GLY A 141 -17.34 -16.91 -17.81
C GLY A 141 -18.70 -16.33 -17.45
N SER A 142 -19.71 -17.19 -17.31
CA SER A 142 -21.00 -16.84 -16.73
C SER A 142 -20.83 -16.29 -15.31
N TRP A 143 -21.79 -15.52 -14.80
CA TRP A 143 -21.84 -15.13 -13.38
C TRP A 143 -21.76 -16.35 -12.43
N LEU A 144 -22.28 -17.51 -12.88
CA LEU A 144 -22.14 -18.77 -12.18
C LEU A 144 -20.71 -19.30 -12.19
N ASP A 145 -19.97 -19.14 -13.30
CA ASP A 145 -18.56 -19.53 -13.40
C ASP A 145 -17.68 -18.65 -12.51
N PHE A 146 -18.04 -17.38 -12.36
CA PHE A 146 -17.41 -16.50 -11.38
C PHE A 146 -17.64 -17.01 -9.94
N LEU A 147 -18.89 -17.31 -9.56
CA LEU A 147 -19.20 -17.81 -8.22
C LEU A 147 -18.52 -19.15 -7.92
N THR A 148 -18.41 -20.04 -8.90
CA THR A 148 -17.68 -21.31 -8.73
C THR A 148 -16.16 -21.10 -8.71
N SER A 149 -15.62 -20.11 -9.45
CA SER A 149 -14.19 -19.77 -9.43
C SER A 149 -13.69 -19.17 -8.10
N ILE A 150 -14.59 -18.61 -7.29
CA ILE A 150 -14.33 -18.12 -5.94
C ILE A 150 -14.07 -19.27 -4.96
N VAL A 151 -14.74 -20.42 -5.17
CA VAL A 151 -14.63 -21.57 -4.28
C VAL A 151 -13.29 -22.28 -4.55
N PRO A 152 -12.39 -22.39 -3.56
CA PRO A 152 -11.10 -23.03 -3.77
C PRO A 152 -11.28 -24.50 -4.17
N GLY A 153 -10.82 -24.88 -5.35
CA GLY A 153 -10.81 -26.29 -5.80
C GLY A 153 -9.72 -27.11 -5.11
N ASN A 154 -8.67 -26.46 -4.61
CA ASN A 154 -7.59 -27.06 -3.84
C ASN A 154 -6.98 -26.07 -2.84
N VAL A 155 -6.32 -26.59 -1.79
CA VAL A 155 -5.76 -25.79 -0.67
C VAL A 155 -4.66 -24.82 -1.12
N LEU A 156 -4.01 -25.09 -2.26
CA LEU A 156 -2.89 -24.28 -2.75
C LEU A 156 -3.32 -23.29 -3.84
N GLY A 157 -4.58 -23.30 -4.28
CA GLY A 157 -5.03 -22.54 -5.46
C GLY A 157 -4.20 -22.87 -6.72
N LEU A 158 -3.59 -24.04 -6.79
CA LEU A 158 -2.71 -24.43 -7.88
C LEU A 158 -3.56 -24.79 -9.10
N GLU A 159 -3.34 -24.08 -10.20
CA GLU A 159 -3.90 -24.35 -11.51
C GLU A 159 -2.77 -24.72 -12.47
N VAL A 160 -3.05 -25.57 -13.45
CA VAL A 160 -2.09 -25.91 -14.50
C VAL A 160 -2.70 -25.50 -15.83
N SER A 161 -2.27 -24.34 -16.33
CA SER A 161 -2.64 -23.90 -17.67
C SER A 161 -1.76 -24.62 -18.68
N THR A 162 -2.40 -25.29 -19.65
CA THR A 162 -1.70 -25.88 -20.79
C THR A 162 -1.98 -25.02 -22.01
N SER A 163 -0.94 -24.39 -22.54
CA SER A 163 -1.01 -23.57 -23.74
C SER A 163 -0.29 -24.30 -24.88
N ALA A 164 -0.94 -24.39 -26.04
CA ALA A 164 -0.31 -24.85 -27.26
C ALA A 164 0.46 -23.67 -27.87
N GLU A 165 1.79 -23.79 -28.01
CA GLU A 165 2.59 -22.85 -28.79
C GLU A 165 2.38 -23.11 -30.30
N ASP A 166 2.50 -22.06 -31.11
CA ASP A 166 2.49 -22.17 -32.59
C ASP A 166 3.62 -23.11 -33.05
N GLY A 167 3.25 -24.35 -33.37
CA GLY A 167 4.19 -25.45 -33.63
C GLY A 167 3.77 -26.79 -33.01
N GLY A 168 2.70 -26.82 -32.19
CA GLY A 168 2.17 -28.06 -31.61
C GLY A 168 2.87 -28.53 -30.33
N ALA A 169 3.77 -27.70 -29.78
CA ALA A 169 4.35 -27.94 -28.47
C ALA A 169 3.36 -27.55 -27.37
N LEU A 170 3.01 -28.51 -26.51
CA LEU A 170 2.19 -28.28 -25.33
C LEU A 170 3.10 -27.78 -24.20
N SER A 171 2.90 -26.54 -23.76
CA SER A 171 3.56 -25.99 -22.59
C SER A 171 2.57 -25.98 -21.42
N SER A 172 2.86 -26.75 -20.36
CA SER A 172 2.09 -26.71 -19.12
C SER A 172 2.84 -25.86 -18.10
N SER A 173 2.20 -24.79 -17.65
CA SER A 173 2.75 -23.88 -16.65
C SER A 173 1.86 -23.86 -15.41
N PRO A 174 2.42 -24.07 -14.20
CA PRO A 174 1.67 -23.92 -12.97
C PRO A 174 1.38 -22.44 -12.72
N SER A 175 0.10 -22.12 -12.55
CA SER A 175 -0.40 -20.81 -12.13
C SER A 175 -1.05 -20.93 -10.75
N PHE A 176 -1.17 -19.81 -10.04
CA PHE A 176 -1.87 -19.76 -8.76
C PHE A 176 -3.09 -18.84 -8.90
N ASN A 177 -4.25 -19.36 -8.55
CA ASN A 177 -5.48 -18.57 -8.47
C ASN A 177 -5.49 -17.78 -7.16
N ILE A 178 -5.06 -16.52 -7.24
CA ILE A 178 -4.93 -15.69 -6.04
C ILE A 178 -6.29 -15.34 -5.44
N LEU A 179 -7.37 -15.27 -6.25
CA LEU A 179 -8.74 -15.09 -5.73
C LEU A 179 -9.10 -16.22 -4.76
N GLN A 180 -8.87 -17.48 -5.14
CA GLN A 180 -9.13 -18.63 -4.28
C GLN A 180 -8.28 -18.60 -3.01
N LEU A 181 -7.02 -18.17 -3.11
CA LEU A 181 -6.14 -17.98 -1.95
C LEU A 181 -6.63 -16.88 -1.00
N VAL A 182 -7.21 -15.81 -1.52
CA VAL A 182 -7.84 -14.74 -0.72
C VAL A 182 -9.01 -15.31 0.07
N ILE A 183 -9.92 -16.02 -0.60
CA ILE A 183 -11.11 -16.62 0.04
C ILE A 183 -10.70 -17.66 1.07
N LEU A 184 -9.73 -18.51 0.75
CA LEU A 184 -9.16 -19.46 1.68
C LEU A 184 -8.52 -18.78 2.89
N GLY A 185 -7.73 -17.73 2.67
CA GLY A 185 -7.11 -16.93 3.72
C GLY A 185 -8.15 -16.30 4.65
N ILE A 186 -9.25 -15.77 4.09
CA ILE A 186 -10.39 -15.23 4.86
C ILE A 186 -11.04 -16.33 5.69
N ALA A 187 -11.32 -17.49 5.08
CA ALA A 187 -11.94 -18.63 5.78
C ALA A 187 -11.06 -19.15 6.92
N ILE A 188 -9.75 -19.31 6.69
CA ILE A 188 -8.78 -19.72 7.71
C ILE A 188 -8.69 -18.68 8.82
N GLY A 189 -8.59 -17.39 8.47
CA GLY A 189 -8.55 -16.31 9.45
C GLY A 189 -9.81 -16.24 10.31
N ALA A 190 -11.00 -16.39 9.70
CA ALA A 190 -12.27 -16.43 10.40
C ALA A 190 -12.41 -17.67 11.29
N ALA A 191 -11.90 -18.82 10.84
CA ALA A 191 -11.81 -20.02 11.66
C ALA A 191 -10.87 -19.81 12.86
N CYS A 192 -9.72 -19.16 12.68
CA CYS A 192 -8.80 -18.82 13.77
C CYS A 192 -9.49 -17.91 14.82
N LEU A 193 -10.25 -16.92 14.36
CA LEU A 193 -11.03 -16.04 15.23
C LEU A 193 -12.08 -16.84 16.03
N SER A 194 -12.75 -17.78 15.39
CA SER A 194 -13.79 -18.63 15.98
C SER A 194 -13.22 -19.64 16.99
N VAL A 195 -12.04 -20.21 16.72
CA VAL A 195 -11.33 -21.14 17.61
C VAL A 195 -10.76 -20.42 18.83
N GLY A 196 -10.45 -19.13 18.72
CA GLY A 196 -9.96 -18.31 19.82
C GLY A 196 -8.55 -18.70 20.27
N ALA A 197 -8.35 -18.84 21.58
CA ALA A 197 -7.00 -18.97 22.17
C ALA A 197 -6.20 -20.18 21.66
N LYS A 198 -6.87 -21.26 21.25
CA LYS A 198 -6.20 -22.45 20.71
C LYS A 198 -5.54 -22.21 19.34
N ALA A 199 -6.01 -21.22 18.58
CA ALA A 199 -5.44 -20.88 17.28
C ALA A 199 -4.22 -19.94 17.39
N GLU A 200 -3.95 -19.37 18.56
CA GLU A 200 -2.88 -18.38 18.77
C GLU A 200 -1.49 -18.86 18.31
N PRO A 201 -1.06 -20.12 18.55
CA PRO A 201 0.23 -20.60 18.04
C PRO A 201 0.32 -20.59 16.51
N PHE A 202 -0.78 -20.93 15.82
CA PHE A 202 -0.85 -20.88 14.36
C PHE A 202 -0.83 -19.45 13.84
N VAL A 203 -1.56 -18.53 14.48
CA VAL A 203 -1.54 -17.10 14.13
C VAL A 203 -0.14 -16.51 14.32
N ASN A 204 0.57 -16.88 15.39
CA ASN A 204 1.94 -16.42 15.65
C ASN A 204 2.96 -16.97 14.63
N LEU A 205 2.82 -18.23 14.24
CA LEU A 205 3.61 -18.79 13.13
C LEU A 205 3.35 -18.02 11.84
N THR A 206 2.08 -17.77 11.53
CA THR A 206 1.67 -17.05 10.32
C THR A 206 2.17 -15.60 10.32
N ARG A 207 2.18 -14.93 11.48
CA ARG A 207 2.76 -13.60 11.66
C ARG A 207 4.27 -13.60 11.39
N SER A 208 4.99 -14.59 11.93
CA SER A 208 6.42 -14.74 11.69
C SER A 208 6.71 -14.99 10.19
N ALA A 209 5.91 -15.84 9.55
CA ALA A 209 6.01 -16.09 8.11
C ALA A 209 5.76 -14.82 7.29
N LEU A 210 4.74 -14.05 7.64
CA LEU A 210 4.42 -12.78 7.00
C LEU A 210 5.57 -11.77 7.10
N GLU A 211 6.23 -11.66 8.26
CA GLU A 211 7.42 -10.81 8.41
C GLU A 211 8.59 -11.28 7.53
N VAL A 212 8.82 -12.60 7.45
CA VAL A 212 9.86 -13.19 6.58
C VAL A 212 9.57 -12.90 5.11
N PHE A 213 8.36 -13.18 4.62
CA PHE A 213 7.98 -12.91 3.22
C PHE A 213 7.99 -11.41 2.90
N SER A 214 7.58 -10.56 3.84
CA SER A 214 7.69 -9.09 3.70
C SER A 214 9.15 -8.65 3.55
N LYS A 215 10.08 -9.29 4.28
CA LYS A 215 11.52 -9.04 4.13
C LYS A 215 12.04 -9.45 2.77
N LEU A 216 11.59 -10.59 2.25
CA LEU A 216 11.94 -11.07 0.91
C LEU A 216 11.46 -10.10 -0.18
N VAL A 217 10.24 -9.55 -0.06
CA VAL A 217 9.76 -8.48 -0.96
C VAL A 217 10.72 -7.30 -0.95
N TRP A 218 11.18 -6.86 0.23
CA TRP A 218 12.14 -5.76 0.33
C TRP A 218 13.47 -6.05 -0.36
N TRP A 219 13.94 -7.29 -0.33
CA TRP A 219 15.13 -7.69 -1.08
C TRP A 219 14.91 -7.62 -2.58
N VAL A 220 13.75 -8.07 -3.07
CA VAL A 220 13.40 -7.96 -4.49
C VAL A 220 13.23 -6.49 -4.89
N ILE A 221 12.61 -5.64 -4.06
CA ILE A 221 12.49 -4.20 -4.31
C ILE A 221 13.87 -3.54 -4.41
N ARG A 222 14.87 -3.97 -3.61
CA ARG A 222 16.24 -3.46 -3.77
C ARG A 222 16.88 -3.81 -5.12
N LEU A 223 16.41 -4.87 -5.78
CA LEU A 223 16.81 -5.23 -7.14
C LEU A 223 16.03 -4.44 -8.22
N SER A 224 14.99 -3.69 -7.83
CA SER A 224 14.14 -2.95 -8.79
C SER A 224 14.91 -2.00 -9.70
N PRO A 225 15.98 -1.27 -9.32
CA PRO A 225 16.71 -0.45 -10.29
C PRO A 225 17.21 -1.24 -11.50
N LEU A 226 17.68 -2.48 -11.28
CA LEU A 226 18.13 -3.39 -12.33
C LEU A 226 16.94 -4.03 -13.06
N GLY A 227 15.94 -4.51 -12.30
CA GLY A 227 14.74 -5.12 -12.87
C GLY A 227 13.96 -4.16 -13.76
N THR A 228 13.76 -2.93 -13.30
CA THR A 228 13.18 -1.80 -14.03
C THR A 228 13.96 -1.49 -15.30
N ALA A 229 15.29 -1.36 -15.21
CA ALA A 229 16.14 -1.10 -16.37
C ALA A 229 15.98 -2.20 -17.44
N ALA A 230 15.97 -3.46 -17.00
CA ALA A 230 15.83 -4.62 -17.87
C ALA A 230 14.43 -4.71 -18.50
N LEU A 231 13.37 -4.46 -17.73
CA LEU A 231 11.99 -4.52 -18.21
C LEU A 231 11.67 -3.38 -19.18
N ILE A 232 11.97 -2.13 -18.81
CA ILE A 232 11.73 -1.00 -19.71
C ILE A 232 12.64 -1.07 -20.94
N GLY A 233 13.89 -1.50 -20.76
CA GLY A 233 14.83 -1.66 -21.86
C GLY A 233 14.42 -2.76 -22.82
N SER A 234 14.00 -3.93 -22.32
CA SER A 234 13.42 -4.99 -23.15
C SER A 234 12.19 -4.49 -23.90
N ALA A 235 11.35 -3.71 -23.22
CA ALA A 235 10.16 -3.18 -23.82
C ALA A 235 10.47 -2.15 -24.92
N VAL A 236 11.40 -1.22 -24.71
CA VAL A 236 11.85 -0.27 -25.74
C VAL A 236 12.58 -0.98 -26.88
N ALA A 237 13.36 -2.04 -26.60
CA ALA A 237 14.03 -2.82 -27.62
C ALA A 237 13.02 -3.47 -28.59
N ASN A 238 12.02 -4.15 -28.03
CA ASN A 238 11.03 -4.90 -28.80
C ASN A 238 9.93 -4.00 -29.39
N TYR A 239 9.42 -3.05 -28.61
CA TYR A 239 8.21 -2.28 -28.91
C TYR A 239 8.47 -0.80 -29.23
N GLY A 240 9.71 -0.30 -29.10
CA GLY A 240 10.05 1.08 -29.43
C GLY A 240 9.52 2.12 -28.43
N TRP A 241 9.26 3.33 -28.92
CA TRP A 241 8.83 4.48 -28.12
C TRP A 241 7.34 4.46 -27.76
N ASP A 242 6.58 3.56 -28.39
CA ASP A 242 5.12 3.47 -28.29
C ASP A 242 4.63 3.14 -26.87
N LEU A 243 5.52 2.62 -26.01
CA LEU A 243 5.19 2.28 -24.62
C LEU A 243 5.40 3.41 -23.61
N LEU A 244 6.19 4.45 -23.94
CA LEU A 244 6.41 5.56 -23.01
C LEU A 244 5.19 6.47 -22.87
N GLY A 245 4.44 6.66 -23.95
CA GLY A 245 3.18 7.42 -23.94
C GLY A 245 2.16 6.83 -22.94
N PRO A 246 1.79 5.55 -23.06
CA PRO A 246 0.93 4.84 -22.11
C PRO A 246 1.36 4.95 -20.66
N LEU A 247 2.66 4.81 -20.37
CA LEU A 247 3.17 4.93 -19.00
C LEU A 247 3.10 6.36 -18.45
N ALA A 248 3.30 7.36 -19.31
CA ALA A 248 3.14 8.76 -18.94
C ALA A 248 1.67 9.10 -18.66
N ILE A 249 0.74 8.64 -19.51
CA ILE A 249 -0.71 8.82 -19.31
C ILE A 249 -1.14 8.13 -18.01
N PHE A 250 -0.74 6.86 -17.82
CA PHE A 250 -1.02 6.13 -16.58
C PHE A 250 -0.47 6.86 -15.34
N THR A 251 0.74 7.39 -15.41
CA THR A 251 1.33 8.19 -14.32
C THR A 251 0.45 9.40 -14.02
N ALA A 252 0.04 10.14 -15.05
CA ALA A 252 -0.83 11.30 -14.90
C ALA A 252 -2.21 10.92 -14.31
N ASP A 253 -2.79 9.80 -14.73
CA ASP A 253 -4.07 9.30 -14.24
C ASP A 253 -4.02 8.93 -12.76
N VAL A 254 -2.91 8.33 -12.29
CA VAL A 254 -2.75 8.04 -10.86
C VAL A 254 -2.68 9.34 -10.05
N TYR A 255 -1.95 10.35 -10.53
CA TYR A 255 -1.91 11.67 -9.88
C TYR A 255 -3.28 12.35 -9.89
N LEU A 256 -3.98 12.33 -11.03
CA LEU A 256 -5.29 12.92 -11.18
C LEU A 256 -6.33 12.21 -10.29
N GLY A 257 -6.34 10.88 -10.26
CA GLY A 257 -7.22 10.09 -9.41
C GLY A 257 -6.99 10.38 -7.93
N CYS A 258 -5.74 10.39 -7.50
CA CYS A 258 -5.39 10.77 -6.13
C CYS A 258 -5.79 12.23 -5.81
N ALA A 259 -5.59 13.15 -6.76
CA ALA A 259 -6.01 14.54 -6.61
C ALA A 259 -7.54 14.68 -6.51
N ILE A 260 -8.32 13.90 -7.28
CA ILE A 260 -9.79 13.86 -7.15
C ILE A 260 -10.18 13.36 -5.76
N VAL A 261 -9.52 12.32 -5.23
CA VAL A 261 -9.81 11.84 -3.88
C VAL A 261 -9.47 12.89 -2.83
N LEU A 262 -8.29 13.50 -2.91
CA LEU A 262 -7.84 14.53 -1.97
C LEU A 262 -8.66 15.82 -2.03
N LEU A 263 -9.01 16.30 -3.23
CA LEU A 263 -9.59 17.63 -3.45
C LEU A 263 -11.11 17.61 -3.65
N VAL A 264 -11.71 16.44 -3.86
CA VAL A 264 -13.16 16.29 -4.05
C VAL A 264 -13.74 15.33 -3.02
N ILE A 265 -13.34 14.05 -3.04
CA ILE A 265 -13.98 13.02 -2.21
C ILE A 265 -13.80 13.32 -0.73
N TYR A 266 -12.57 13.59 -0.28
CA TYR A 266 -12.28 13.88 1.13
C TYR A 266 -12.97 15.15 1.63
N PRO A 267 -12.94 16.30 0.91
CA PRO A 267 -13.74 17.47 1.26
C PRO A 267 -15.24 17.22 1.33
N VAL A 268 -15.81 16.49 0.36
CA VAL A 268 -17.24 16.17 0.35
C VAL A 268 -17.60 15.33 1.57
N VAL A 269 -16.82 14.29 1.86
CA VAL A 269 -17.03 13.40 3.01
C VAL A 269 -16.85 14.16 4.34
N ALA A 270 -15.83 15.02 4.46
CA ALA A 270 -15.64 15.87 5.63
C ALA A 270 -16.84 16.80 5.85
N ARG A 271 -17.27 17.51 4.80
CA ARG A 271 -18.40 18.46 4.86
C ARG A 271 -19.72 17.78 5.16
N ALA A 272 -19.96 16.59 4.61
CA ALA A 272 -21.14 15.77 4.89
C ALA A 272 -21.22 15.35 6.37
N ASN A 273 -20.09 15.28 7.07
CA ASN A 273 -20.02 15.00 8.50
C ASN A 273 -19.87 16.28 9.35
N GLY A 274 -20.10 17.46 8.78
CA GLY A 274 -20.05 18.75 9.49
C GLY A 274 -18.64 19.25 9.81
N LEU A 275 -17.60 18.73 9.16
CA LEU A 275 -16.22 19.20 9.29
C LEU A 275 -15.87 20.20 8.18
N ASN A 276 -15.08 21.22 8.50
CA ASN A 276 -14.57 22.16 7.49
C ASN A 276 -13.33 21.57 6.79
N PRO A 277 -13.40 21.21 5.49
CA PRO A 277 -12.28 20.55 4.80
C PRO A 277 -10.98 21.34 4.84
N VAL A 278 -11.05 22.67 4.78
CA VAL A 278 -9.87 23.54 4.78
C VAL A 278 -9.13 23.42 6.12
N LYS A 279 -9.87 23.34 7.22
CA LYS A 279 -9.32 23.17 8.57
C LYS A 279 -8.70 21.78 8.75
N PHE A 280 -9.35 20.75 8.21
CA PHE A 280 -8.78 19.41 8.15
C PHE A 280 -7.44 19.40 7.40
N PHE A 281 -7.40 19.91 6.18
CA PHE A 281 -6.17 19.89 5.38
C PHE A 281 -5.07 20.73 6.03
N ALA A 282 -5.40 21.89 6.60
CA ALA A 282 -4.44 22.70 7.35
C ALA A 282 -3.81 21.95 8.53
N GLY A 283 -4.61 21.22 9.31
CA GLY A 283 -4.11 20.44 10.46
C GLY A 283 -3.34 19.17 10.07
N ALA A 284 -3.78 18.48 9.02
CA ALA A 284 -3.19 17.23 8.54
C ALA A 284 -1.99 17.43 7.59
N TRP A 285 -1.78 18.66 7.09
CA TRP A 285 -0.78 19.00 6.08
C TRP A 285 0.63 18.45 6.37
N PRO A 286 1.18 18.55 7.61
CA PRO A 286 2.54 18.11 7.87
C PRO A 286 2.72 16.61 7.63
N ALA A 287 1.74 15.81 8.04
CA ALA A 287 1.73 14.37 7.80
C ALA A 287 1.56 14.04 6.30
N ILE A 288 0.71 14.76 5.57
CA ILE A 288 0.49 14.55 4.13
C ILE A 288 1.78 14.85 3.35
N GLN A 289 2.47 15.95 3.66
CA GLN A 289 3.73 16.31 3.03
C GLN A 289 4.83 15.30 3.33
N PHE A 290 4.98 14.91 4.60
CA PHE A 290 5.98 13.90 4.97
C PHE A 290 5.68 12.56 4.30
N ALA A 291 4.42 12.16 4.20
CA ALA A 291 3.99 10.94 3.50
C ALA A 291 4.34 10.99 2.00
N PHE A 292 4.15 12.14 1.35
CA PHE A 292 4.49 12.34 -0.06
C PHE A 292 5.98 12.09 -0.33
N VAL A 293 6.85 12.61 0.53
CA VAL A 293 8.30 12.50 0.36
C VAL A 293 8.84 11.16 0.86
N SER A 294 8.37 10.71 2.04
CA SER A 294 8.84 9.49 2.67
C SER A 294 8.34 8.23 1.95
N ARG A 295 7.19 8.32 1.25
CA ARG A 295 6.53 7.20 0.59
C ARG A 295 6.25 6.04 1.54
N SER A 296 5.93 6.37 2.81
CA SER A 296 5.64 5.35 3.82
C SER A 296 4.54 5.79 4.79
N SER A 297 3.37 5.16 4.73
CA SER A 297 2.29 5.37 5.71
C SER A 297 2.75 4.98 7.12
N ILE A 298 3.42 3.84 7.27
CA ILE A 298 3.95 3.36 8.56
C ILE A 298 5.09 4.27 9.04
N GLY A 299 5.98 4.71 8.15
CA GLY A 299 7.03 5.67 8.49
C GLY A 299 6.48 7.03 8.92
N THR A 300 5.29 7.39 8.46
CA THR A 300 4.60 8.64 8.84
C THR A 300 3.72 8.46 10.09
N LEU A 301 3.49 7.22 10.56
CA LEU A 301 2.54 6.92 11.62
C LEU A 301 2.70 7.78 12.89
N PRO A 302 3.90 7.98 13.45
CA PRO A 302 4.04 8.82 14.65
C PRO A 302 3.59 10.26 14.41
N LEU A 303 3.93 10.82 13.24
CA LEU A 303 3.50 12.16 12.84
C LEU A 303 2.00 12.22 12.59
N THR A 304 1.42 11.22 11.90
CA THR A 304 -0.03 11.12 11.70
C THR A 304 -0.78 11.07 13.03
N GLN A 305 -0.32 10.26 13.99
CA GLN A 305 -0.92 10.19 15.33
C GLN A 305 -0.87 11.54 16.05
N ARG A 306 0.27 12.24 15.95
CA ARG A 306 0.44 13.56 16.57
C ARG A 306 -0.50 14.60 15.96
N VAL A 307 -0.56 14.71 14.62
CA VAL A 307 -1.48 15.68 13.98
C VAL A 307 -2.94 15.33 14.23
N VAL A 308 -3.32 14.06 14.26
CA VAL A 308 -4.70 13.65 14.54
C VAL A 308 -5.13 14.02 15.96
N THR A 309 -4.22 13.88 16.93
CA THR A 309 -4.51 14.19 18.33
C THR A 309 -4.41 15.69 18.64
N HIS A 310 -3.31 16.34 18.26
CA HIS A 310 -2.99 17.71 18.68
C HIS A 310 -3.53 18.77 17.72
N ASN A 311 -3.54 18.50 16.40
CA ASN A 311 -4.03 19.47 15.43
C ASN A 311 -5.52 19.26 15.16
N LEU A 312 -5.94 18.01 14.94
CA LEU A 312 -7.32 17.69 14.60
C LEU A 312 -8.22 17.49 15.83
N GLY A 313 -7.67 17.46 17.05
CA GLY A 313 -8.45 17.41 18.29
C GLY A 313 -9.07 16.06 18.61
N VAL A 314 -8.61 14.96 18.00
CA VAL A 314 -9.15 13.63 18.30
C VAL A 314 -8.60 13.11 19.63
N SER A 315 -9.47 12.53 20.46
CA SER A 315 -9.08 11.87 21.71
C SER A 315 -7.90 10.90 21.49
N ARG A 316 -6.88 11.03 22.34
CA ARG A 316 -5.64 10.22 22.28
C ARG A 316 -5.93 8.73 22.37
N ASP A 317 -6.87 8.33 23.21
CA ASP A 317 -7.24 6.92 23.40
C ASP A 317 -7.74 6.31 22.09
N TYR A 318 -8.65 7.01 21.41
CA TYR A 318 -9.18 6.53 20.13
C TYR A 318 -8.16 6.65 18.99
N ALA A 319 -7.40 7.76 18.91
CA ALA A 319 -6.38 7.94 17.87
C ALA A 319 -5.25 6.92 17.96
N SER A 320 -4.84 6.54 19.18
CA SER A 320 -3.82 5.51 19.43
C SER A 320 -4.21 4.14 18.87
N PHE A 321 -5.51 3.89 18.71
CA PHE A 321 -6.06 2.69 18.12
C PHE A 321 -6.33 2.85 16.61
N ALA A 322 -7.07 3.90 16.22
CA ALA A 322 -7.61 4.04 14.87
C ALA A 322 -6.54 4.37 13.83
N VAL A 323 -5.53 5.18 14.18
CA VAL A 323 -4.50 5.63 13.24
C VAL A 323 -3.53 4.49 12.86
N PRO A 324 -3.00 3.66 13.79
CA PRO A 324 -2.20 2.49 13.42
C PRO A 324 -2.97 1.48 12.55
N ILE A 325 -4.26 1.24 12.86
CA ILE A 325 -5.11 0.40 12.03
C ILE A 325 -5.32 1.05 10.65
N GLY A 326 -5.50 2.36 10.59
CA GLY A 326 -5.59 3.10 9.33
C GLY A 326 -4.31 2.98 8.49
N ALA A 327 -3.13 3.19 9.09
CA ALA A 327 -1.83 3.13 8.41
C ALA A 327 -1.59 1.83 7.63
N THR A 328 -2.35 0.80 8.00
CA THR A 328 -2.22 -0.57 7.53
C THR A 328 -3.39 -0.99 6.65
N THR A 329 -4.64 -0.59 6.95
CA THR A 329 -5.85 -1.03 6.24
C THR A 329 -6.43 0.00 5.27
N LYS A 330 -6.13 1.30 5.49
CA LYS A 330 -6.71 2.42 4.74
C LYS A 330 -5.74 2.87 3.65
N MET A 331 -5.93 2.35 2.45
CA MET A 331 -5.03 2.56 1.32
C MET A 331 -5.75 2.97 0.02
N ASP A 332 -6.46 4.10 0.01
CA ASP A 332 -7.20 4.57 -1.19
C ASP A 332 -6.31 4.73 -2.44
N GLY A 333 -5.11 5.29 -2.28
CA GLY A 333 -4.15 5.42 -3.37
C GLY A 333 -3.55 4.08 -3.77
N CYS A 334 -3.04 3.31 -2.80
CA CYS A 334 -2.23 2.11 -3.06
C CYS A 334 -3.04 0.83 -3.34
N ALA A 335 -4.26 0.74 -2.83
CA ALA A 335 -5.09 -0.46 -2.87
C ALA A 335 -6.46 -0.23 -3.55
N ALA A 336 -6.82 1.00 -3.92
CA ALA A 336 -8.02 1.29 -4.71
C ALA A 336 -7.71 1.91 -6.07
N ILE A 337 -7.23 3.16 -6.11
CA ILE A 337 -7.01 3.88 -7.38
C ILE A 337 -5.98 3.17 -8.25
N TYR A 338 -4.81 2.89 -7.67
CA TYR A 338 -3.68 2.31 -8.41
C TYR A 338 -3.95 0.93 -8.99
N PRO A 339 -4.37 -0.10 -8.22
CA PRO A 339 -4.62 -1.42 -8.79
C PRO A 339 -5.77 -1.43 -9.78
N ALA A 340 -6.81 -0.59 -9.58
CA ALA A 340 -7.91 -0.47 -10.54
C ALA A 340 -7.45 0.10 -11.88
N LEU A 341 -6.75 1.24 -11.86
CA LEU A 341 -6.16 1.84 -13.06
C LEU A 341 -5.17 0.88 -13.72
N ALA A 342 -4.35 0.21 -12.93
CA ALA A 342 -3.31 -0.67 -13.43
C ALA A 342 -3.89 -1.91 -14.11
N ALA A 343 -4.93 -2.52 -13.55
CA ALA A 343 -5.62 -3.66 -14.17
C ALA A 343 -6.20 -3.28 -15.54
N ILE A 344 -6.87 -2.13 -15.62
CA ILE A 344 -7.43 -1.62 -16.87
C ILE A 344 -6.34 -1.30 -17.89
N THR A 345 -5.28 -0.63 -17.45
CA THR A 345 -4.14 -0.28 -18.32
C THR A 345 -3.45 -1.51 -18.85
N VAL A 346 -3.20 -2.51 -18.00
CA VAL A 346 -2.57 -3.77 -18.41
C VAL A 346 -3.49 -4.54 -19.35
N ALA A 347 -4.79 -4.61 -19.08
CA ALA A 347 -5.73 -5.22 -20.01
C ALA A 347 -5.69 -4.55 -21.39
N GLN A 348 -5.69 -3.21 -21.44
CA GLN A 348 -5.57 -2.44 -22.67
C GLN A 348 -4.23 -2.68 -23.39
N LEU A 349 -3.11 -2.67 -22.67
CA LEU A 349 -1.77 -2.90 -23.22
C LEU A 349 -1.64 -4.29 -23.85
N PHE A 350 -2.25 -5.31 -23.26
CA PHE A 350 -2.15 -6.69 -23.74
C PHE A 350 -3.33 -7.12 -24.64
N GLY A 351 -4.25 -6.21 -24.95
CA GLY A 351 -5.43 -6.48 -25.78
C GLY A 351 -6.40 -7.48 -25.15
N VAL A 352 -6.53 -7.46 -23.82
CA VAL A 352 -7.49 -8.28 -23.06
C VAL A 352 -8.77 -7.48 -22.87
N ASP A 353 -9.89 -8.00 -23.35
CA ASP A 353 -11.20 -7.39 -23.16
C ASP A 353 -11.72 -7.62 -21.73
N LEU A 354 -12.00 -6.54 -21.01
CA LEU A 354 -12.60 -6.59 -19.67
C LEU A 354 -14.13 -6.50 -19.77
N GLY A 355 -14.81 -7.52 -19.25
CA GLY A 355 -16.26 -7.54 -19.09
C GLY A 355 -16.71 -6.86 -17.79
N VAL A 356 -18.04 -6.74 -17.62
CA VAL A 356 -18.65 -6.13 -16.42
C VAL A 356 -18.22 -6.84 -15.13
N THR A 357 -18.12 -8.17 -15.16
CA THR A 357 -17.67 -8.98 -14.02
C THR A 357 -16.26 -8.62 -13.58
N ASP A 358 -15.37 -8.30 -14.52
CA ASP A 358 -13.98 -7.95 -14.22
C ASP A 358 -13.89 -6.62 -13.47
N TYR A 359 -14.71 -5.63 -13.84
CA TYR A 359 -14.78 -4.35 -13.10
C TYR A 359 -15.33 -4.53 -11.68
N LEU A 360 -16.33 -5.41 -11.51
CA LEU A 360 -16.84 -5.75 -10.17
C LEU A 360 -15.79 -6.47 -9.33
N LEU A 361 -14.99 -7.35 -9.95
CA LEU A 361 -13.90 -8.08 -9.33
C LEU A 361 -12.75 -7.14 -8.97
N ILE A 362 -12.38 -6.18 -9.83
CA ILE A 362 -11.43 -5.09 -9.51
C ILE A 362 -11.90 -4.36 -8.25
N ALA A 363 -13.19 -3.99 -8.19
CA ALA A 363 -13.72 -3.27 -7.04
C ALA A 363 -13.70 -4.11 -5.77
N PHE A 364 -14.12 -5.37 -5.85
CA PHE A 364 -14.11 -6.31 -4.74
C PHE A 364 -12.70 -6.52 -4.20
N VAL A 365 -11.74 -6.85 -5.06
CA VAL A 365 -10.34 -7.08 -4.67
C VAL A 365 -9.70 -5.82 -4.12
N SER A 366 -10.01 -4.65 -4.67
CA SER A 366 -9.47 -3.38 -4.17
C SER A 366 -9.98 -3.07 -2.76
N ILE A 367 -11.29 -3.19 -2.52
CA ILE A 367 -11.91 -2.88 -1.22
C ILE A 367 -11.52 -3.93 -0.16
N VAL A 368 -11.76 -5.21 -0.47
CA VAL A 368 -11.49 -6.32 0.46
C VAL A 368 -9.98 -6.48 0.62
N GLY A 369 -9.22 -6.43 -0.46
CA GLY A 369 -7.77 -6.56 -0.42
C GLY A 369 -7.12 -5.43 0.37
N SER A 370 -7.55 -4.16 0.25
CA SER A 370 -7.05 -3.06 1.09
C SER A 370 -7.21 -3.36 2.59
N ALA A 371 -8.36 -3.91 3.00
CA ALA A 371 -8.59 -4.29 4.40
C ALA A 371 -7.82 -5.57 4.79
N ALA A 372 -7.77 -6.56 3.89
CA ALA A 372 -7.17 -7.85 4.15
C ALA A 372 -5.63 -7.82 4.13
N THR A 373 -5.03 -6.80 3.51
CA THR A 373 -3.58 -6.58 3.46
C THR A 373 -3.03 -5.71 4.58
N ALA A 374 -3.85 -5.45 5.61
CA ALA A 374 -3.54 -4.68 6.80
C ALA A 374 -2.08 -4.80 7.27
N GLY A 375 -1.22 -3.87 6.83
CA GLY A 375 -0.01 -3.48 7.56
C GLY A 375 1.26 -4.21 7.27
N LEU A 376 1.26 -5.16 6.34
CA LEU A 376 2.45 -5.95 6.04
C LEU A 376 2.75 -6.01 4.54
N THR A 377 1.82 -5.60 3.67
CA THR A 377 2.01 -5.70 2.21
C THR A 377 1.81 -4.36 1.50
N GLY A 378 2.74 -4.02 0.60
CA GLY A 378 2.75 -2.75 -0.14
C GLY A 378 1.90 -2.76 -1.42
N ALA A 379 1.88 -1.62 -2.13
CA ALA A 379 1.12 -1.42 -3.38
C ALA A 379 1.39 -2.50 -4.45
N VAL A 380 2.61 -3.04 -4.48
CA VAL A 380 3.03 -4.12 -5.40
C VAL A 380 2.24 -5.41 -5.18
N VAL A 381 1.95 -5.74 -3.92
CA VAL A 381 1.23 -6.96 -3.56
C VAL A 381 -0.23 -6.82 -3.96
N MET A 382 -0.83 -5.67 -3.67
CA MET A 382 -2.20 -5.34 -4.10
C MET A 382 -2.35 -5.32 -5.62
N LEU A 383 -1.36 -4.77 -6.33
CA LEU A 383 -1.32 -4.78 -7.78
C LEU A 383 -1.25 -6.21 -8.33
N THR A 384 -0.33 -7.03 -7.81
CA THR A 384 -0.16 -8.40 -8.27
C THR A 384 -1.38 -9.24 -7.96
N LEU A 385 -1.94 -9.08 -6.76
CA LEU A 385 -3.22 -9.69 -6.36
C LEU A 385 -4.32 -9.32 -7.35
N THR A 386 -4.48 -8.04 -7.66
CA THR A 386 -5.52 -7.59 -8.60
C THR A 386 -5.32 -8.20 -9.98
N LEU A 387 -4.16 -8.03 -10.61
CA LEU A 387 -3.89 -8.56 -11.96
C LEU A 387 -4.09 -10.08 -12.03
N SER A 388 -3.54 -10.82 -11.06
CA SER A 388 -3.67 -12.28 -11.04
C SER A 388 -5.13 -12.76 -10.85
N THR A 389 -5.93 -12.02 -10.08
CA THR A 389 -7.33 -12.36 -9.82
C THR A 389 -8.17 -12.16 -11.08
N LEU A 390 -7.79 -11.18 -11.91
CA LEU A 390 -8.35 -10.99 -13.25
C LEU A 390 -7.73 -11.90 -14.32
N GLY A 391 -6.75 -12.74 -13.98
CA GLY A 391 -6.02 -13.55 -14.97
C GLY A 391 -5.16 -12.71 -15.93
N LEU A 392 -4.83 -11.47 -15.57
CA LEU A 392 -4.03 -10.56 -16.40
C LEU A 392 -2.53 -10.89 -16.33
N PRO A 393 -1.77 -10.61 -17.41
CA PRO A 393 -0.33 -10.82 -17.46
C PRO A 393 0.40 -10.05 -16.35
N LEU A 394 1.12 -10.78 -15.49
CA LEU A 394 1.91 -10.21 -14.40
C LEU A 394 3.17 -9.48 -14.90
N GLU A 395 3.50 -9.64 -16.17
CA GLU A 395 4.51 -8.84 -16.88
C GLU A 395 4.16 -7.34 -16.81
N GLY A 396 2.86 -7.00 -16.78
CA GLY A 396 2.36 -5.65 -16.54
C GLY A 396 2.78 -5.07 -15.17
N VAL A 397 2.89 -5.91 -14.13
CA VAL A 397 3.42 -5.49 -12.81
C VAL A 397 4.84 -4.94 -12.97
N GLY A 398 5.68 -5.66 -13.70
CA GLY A 398 7.07 -5.26 -13.93
C GLY A 398 7.18 -3.89 -14.62
N LEU A 399 6.33 -3.65 -15.62
CA LEU A 399 6.30 -2.38 -16.34
C LEU A 399 5.87 -1.22 -15.44
N LEU A 400 4.83 -1.40 -14.62
CA LEU A 400 4.33 -0.36 -13.73
C LEU A 400 5.27 -0.11 -12.53
N LEU A 401 5.98 -1.15 -12.07
CA LEU A 401 7.02 -1.02 -11.04
C LEU A 401 8.16 -0.08 -11.46
N ALA A 402 8.39 0.08 -12.77
CA ALA A 402 9.40 0.97 -13.30
C ALA A 402 9.16 2.45 -12.93
N ILE A 403 7.88 2.85 -12.91
CA ILE A 403 7.44 4.22 -12.65
C ILE A 403 6.88 4.38 -11.23
N ASP A 404 6.76 3.28 -10.47
CA ASP A 404 6.26 3.23 -9.10
C ASP A 404 6.90 4.29 -8.17
N PRO A 405 8.23 4.55 -8.19
CA PRO A 405 8.83 5.53 -7.30
C PRO A 405 8.22 6.93 -7.34
N ILE A 406 7.70 7.33 -8.51
CA ILE A 406 7.10 8.64 -8.76
C ILE A 406 5.66 8.63 -8.27
N ILE A 407 4.86 7.67 -8.75
CA ILE A 407 3.44 7.57 -8.38
C ILE A 407 3.22 7.19 -6.91
N ASP A 408 4.18 6.52 -6.27
CA ASP A 408 4.08 6.12 -4.86
C ASP A 408 4.01 7.31 -3.90
N MET A 409 4.59 8.45 -4.31
CA MET A 409 4.54 9.71 -3.55
C MET A 409 3.09 10.16 -3.34
N ILE A 410 2.35 10.34 -4.43
CA ILE A 410 0.98 10.86 -4.36
C ILE A 410 0.00 9.84 -3.77
N ARG A 411 0.19 8.54 -4.06
CA ARG A 411 -0.63 7.47 -3.47
C ARG A 411 -0.45 7.42 -1.96
N THR A 412 0.78 7.50 -1.46
CA THR A 412 1.06 7.45 -0.02
C THR A 412 0.53 8.69 0.70
N ALA A 413 0.70 9.87 0.11
CA ALA A 413 0.11 11.11 0.63
C ALA A 413 -1.43 11.00 0.73
N THR A 414 -2.09 10.44 -0.28
CA THR A 414 -3.53 10.20 -0.31
C THR A 414 -3.96 9.23 0.79
N ASN A 415 -3.22 8.13 0.98
CA ASN A 415 -3.49 7.17 2.05
C ASN A 415 -3.41 7.86 3.42
N VAL A 416 -2.32 8.58 3.70
CA VAL A 416 -2.11 9.25 5.00
C VAL A 416 -3.17 10.33 5.26
N ALA A 417 -3.59 11.08 4.24
CA ALA A 417 -4.72 11.98 4.36
C ALA A 417 -6.00 11.23 4.78
N GLY A 418 -6.32 10.10 4.15
CA GLY A 418 -7.46 9.27 4.54
C GLY A 418 -7.33 8.67 5.95
N GLN A 419 -6.11 8.31 6.36
CA GLN A 419 -5.79 7.77 7.67
C GLN A 419 -5.93 8.80 8.80
N ALA A 420 -5.80 10.09 8.50
CA ALA A 420 -6.12 11.18 9.42
C ALA A 420 -7.61 11.55 9.38
N LEU A 421 -8.20 11.61 8.18
CA LEU A 421 -9.58 12.06 7.97
C LEU A 421 -10.61 11.16 8.66
N ILE A 422 -10.49 9.85 8.46
CA ILE A 422 -11.53 8.93 8.90
C ILE A 422 -11.61 8.82 10.44
N PRO A 423 -10.48 8.70 11.18
CA PRO A 423 -10.53 8.83 12.63
C PRO A 423 -11.14 10.16 13.09
N THR A 424 -10.86 11.27 12.39
CA THR A 424 -11.46 12.57 12.72
C THR A 424 -12.98 12.57 12.55
N ILE A 425 -13.50 11.94 11.49
CA ILE A 425 -14.95 11.80 11.26
C ILE A 425 -15.60 10.93 12.33
N VAL A 426 -15.03 9.75 12.61
CA VAL A 426 -15.60 8.84 13.61
C VAL A 426 -15.55 9.47 15.00
N ALA A 427 -14.47 10.18 15.34
CA ALA A 427 -14.37 10.93 16.58
C ALA A 427 -15.47 11.98 16.70
N LYS A 428 -15.71 12.77 15.64
CA LYS A 428 -16.80 13.76 15.62
C LYS A 428 -18.17 13.13 15.86
N ARG A 429 -18.47 12.04 15.17
CA ARG A 429 -19.77 11.35 15.26
C ARG A 429 -20.02 10.72 16.63
N ASN A 430 -18.96 10.47 17.39
CA ASN A 430 -19.02 9.88 18.73
C ASN A 430 -18.69 10.86 19.86
N GLY A 431 -18.56 12.17 19.57
CA GLY A 431 -18.28 13.20 20.59
C GLY A 431 -16.86 13.13 21.18
N LEU A 432 -15.92 12.53 20.47
CA LEU A 432 -14.51 12.36 20.86
C LEU A 432 -13.57 13.37 20.18
N LEU A 433 -14.14 14.42 19.58
CA LEU A 433 -13.43 15.48 18.88
C LEU A 433 -13.53 16.78 19.67
N ASP A 434 -12.38 17.36 20.00
CA ASP A 434 -12.29 18.74 20.44
C ASP A 434 -12.47 19.67 19.22
N GLN A 435 -13.64 20.29 19.13
CA GLN A 435 -14.04 21.11 18.00
C GLN A 435 -13.26 22.45 17.97
N ASP A 436 -12.87 22.99 19.13
CA ASP A 436 -12.15 24.26 19.22
C ASP A 436 -10.71 24.09 18.68
N VAL A 437 -10.06 22.98 19.06
CA VAL A 437 -8.74 22.61 18.51
C VAL A 437 -8.80 22.44 17.00
N TYR A 438 -9.83 21.75 16.51
CA TYR A 438 -10.03 21.52 15.08
C TYR A 438 -10.24 22.83 14.29
N ASP A 439 -11.10 23.72 14.79
CA ASP A 439 -11.45 24.97 14.11
C ASP A 439 -10.34 26.03 14.17
N ALA A 440 -9.42 25.93 15.14
CA ALA A 440 -8.25 26.77 15.27
C ALA A 440 -7.17 26.51 14.19
N ASN A 441 -7.28 25.45 13.39
CA ASN A 441 -6.26 25.12 12.37
C ASN A 441 -6.13 26.18 11.27
N THR A 442 -4.90 26.49 10.91
CA THR A 442 -4.52 27.35 9.79
C THR A 442 -3.28 26.79 9.11
N PHE A 443 -3.14 26.98 7.79
CA PHE A 443 -1.94 26.54 7.08
C PHE A 443 -0.71 27.26 7.64
N GLY A 444 0.33 26.52 7.99
CA GLY A 444 1.55 27.02 8.67
C GLY A 444 1.44 27.11 10.20
N GLY A 445 0.24 27.22 10.77
CA GLY A 445 0.05 27.20 12.23
C GLY A 445 0.18 25.81 12.85
N ALA A 446 -0.04 24.76 12.06
CA ALA A 446 0.12 23.37 12.48
C ALA A 446 1.59 23.00 12.75
N ASP A 447 2.52 23.48 11.92
CA ASP A 447 3.96 23.24 12.09
C ASP A 447 4.51 23.97 13.32
N ALA A 448 4.08 25.22 13.53
CA ALA A 448 4.48 26.02 14.69
C ALA A 448 4.09 25.37 16.04
N ARG A 449 2.93 24.69 16.11
CA ARG A 449 2.55 23.95 17.34
C ARG A 449 3.42 22.72 17.58
N LEU A 450 3.90 22.08 16.51
CA LEU A 450 4.81 20.92 16.62
C LEU A 450 6.20 21.35 17.10
N GLU A 451 6.70 22.49 16.60
CA GLU A 451 8.00 23.07 16.95
C GLU A 451 8.04 23.61 18.38
N LEU A 452 7.03 24.37 18.82
CA LEU A 452 6.95 24.92 20.18
C LEU A 452 7.01 23.83 21.27
N GLU A 453 6.49 22.65 20.98
CA GLU A 453 6.51 21.51 21.91
C GLU A 453 7.79 20.66 21.84
N GLU A 454 8.48 20.58 20.68
CA GLU A 454 9.81 19.97 20.65
C GLU A 454 10.78 20.78 21.52
N ASP A 455 10.62 22.11 21.52
CA ASP A 455 11.35 23.00 22.42
C ASP A 455 10.94 22.81 23.90
N GLU A 456 9.66 22.60 24.23
CA GLU A 456 9.24 22.28 25.62
C GLU A 456 9.70 20.89 26.08
N ALA A 457 9.71 19.89 25.20
CA ALA A 457 10.14 18.53 25.52
C ALA A 457 11.68 18.39 25.61
N THR A 458 12.42 19.30 24.98
CA THR A 458 13.89 19.35 25.02
C THR A 458 14.44 20.40 25.99
N ALA A 459 13.58 21.27 26.54
CA ALA A 459 13.96 22.18 27.60
C ALA A 459 14.44 21.39 28.84
N PRO A 460 15.64 21.69 29.38
CA PRO A 460 16.09 21.07 30.62
C PRO A 460 15.08 21.42 31.71
N SER A 461 14.58 20.42 32.43
CA SER A 461 13.59 20.58 33.50
C SER A 461 14.13 21.50 34.60
N THR A 462 13.89 22.79 34.50
CA THR A 462 14.14 23.76 35.58
C THR A 462 12.87 23.93 36.40
N ASP A 463 12.36 22.85 36.99
CA ASP A 463 11.48 22.98 38.14
C ASP A 463 11.60 21.76 39.06
N GLY A 464 12.70 21.75 39.78
CA GLY A 464 12.92 20.88 40.93
C GLY A 464 12.78 21.65 42.22
N ASP A 465 11.73 22.45 42.43
CA ASP A 465 11.28 22.79 43.80
C ASP A 465 9.93 23.51 43.82
N ARG A 466 8.81 22.78 43.64
CA ARG A 466 7.48 23.29 44.04
C ARG A 466 6.41 22.21 44.18
N VAL A 467 6.71 21.14 44.91
CA VAL A 467 5.65 20.33 45.55
C VAL A 467 5.28 20.98 46.88
N ARG A 468 4.30 21.90 46.84
CA ARG A 468 3.53 22.27 48.04
C ARG A 468 2.04 22.37 47.71
N ASP A 469 1.34 21.35 48.20
CA ASP A 469 0.14 21.50 49.03
C ASP A 469 -1.09 22.11 48.35
N ARG A 470 -1.77 21.33 47.51
CA ARG A 470 -3.20 21.51 47.18
C ARG A 470 -3.88 20.18 46.86
N ASP A 471 -4.15 19.39 47.88
CA ASP A 471 -5.21 18.36 47.84
C ASP A 471 -5.81 18.17 49.24
N ARG A 472 -6.72 19.08 49.61
CA ARG A 472 -7.78 18.84 50.58
C ARG A 472 -9.05 19.51 50.08
N VAL A 473 -9.90 18.75 49.42
CA VAL A 473 -11.33 19.09 49.27
C VAL A 473 -12.13 17.93 49.87
N ALA A 474 -12.86 18.29 50.92
CA ALA A 474 -13.74 17.41 51.68
C ALA A 474 -15.03 17.10 50.92
N VAL A 475 -15.54 15.89 51.12
CA VAL A 475 -16.88 15.43 50.69
C VAL A 475 -17.90 15.82 51.78
N PRO A 476 -19.06 16.44 51.46
CA PRO A 476 -20.16 16.54 52.40
C PRO A 476 -21.19 15.41 52.19
N ALA A 477 -21.81 15.01 53.30
CA ALA A 477 -22.85 13.99 53.44
C ALA A 477 -24.21 14.42 52.87
#